data_AF-A0A520GXK0-F1
#
_entry.id   AF-A0A520GXK0-F1
#
_cell.length_a   1.000
_cell.length_b   1.000
_cell.length_c   1.000
_cell.angle_alpha   90.00
_cell.angle_beta   90.00
_cell.angle_gamma   90.00
#
_symmetry.space_group_name_H-M   'P 1'
#
loop_
_entity.id
_entity.type
_entity.pdbx_description
1 polymer ?
#
loop_
_entity_poly.entity_id
_entity_poly.type
_entity_poly.pdbx_seq_one_letter_code
_entity_poly.pdbx_strand_id
1 'polypeptide(L)'
;MITSIYIIKAFAEQIMAHPQQVPQKLILAIRQECDRFRTLLSEMLFTIEDNQRLCLAFQIQYRELTALANKLFLQSSPSFKSAQEALQVVASLLRFIEVRYAEIIGKNTAVCLFTVKGISKDISALNQNLKNALAEKGVSETLLFQLFKAQDDLFRENRYPTFSTGNLRYLETLSPQLNKIASDKREKDWNKKIRQLLLKYNFNHMGVYNFFERENQQQIMQGRNATEQRRLLYKKVLSVEQIQVLPNLSYDLNADGLKEMLLKHLRLMEEWMNNELRAGKGETEKLRNNVSVNELALDFHYRYGQKEFIYKTKKEAALAFCQTNSSKQTNDISPHSMLK
;
A
#
# COMPACT_ATOMS: atom_id res chain seq x y z
N MET A 1 37.61 0.36 16.43
CA MET A 1 36.30 0.69 15.84
C MET A 1 35.21 -0.24 16.37
N ILE A 2 35.31 -1.55 16.11
CA ILE A 2 34.67 -2.64 16.88
C ILE A 2 34.78 -2.35 18.40
N THR A 3 35.98 -2.04 18.87
CA THR A 3 36.29 -1.80 20.29
C THR A 3 35.35 -0.85 21.05
N SER A 4 35.01 0.36 20.56
CA SER A 4 34.21 1.31 21.36
C SER A 4 32.77 0.84 21.60
N ILE A 5 32.11 0.21 20.62
CA ILE A 5 30.76 -0.34 20.86
C ILE A 5 30.78 -1.52 21.83
N TYR A 6 31.83 -2.35 21.81
CA TYR A 6 31.98 -3.43 22.79
C TYR A 6 32.26 -2.90 24.19
N ILE A 7 33.00 -1.80 24.32
CA ILE A 7 33.23 -1.14 25.62
C ILE A 7 31.91 -0.57 26.16
N ILE A 8 31.13 0.14 25.32
CA ILE A 8 29.80 0.64 25.72
C ILE A 8 28.90 -0.52 26.19
N LYS A 9 28.89 -1.64 25.44
CA LYS A 9 28.14 -2.84 25.81
C LYS A 9 28.61 -3.43 27.13
N ALA A 10 29.92 -3.59 27.33
CA ALA A 10 30.48 -4.16 28.54
C ALA A 10 30.11 -3.34 29.78
N PHE A 11 30.21 -2.02 29.71
CA PHE A 11 29.77 -1.15 30.80
C PHE A 11 28.26 -1.26 31.04
N ALA A 12 27.45 -1.26 29.98
CA ALA A 12 26.01 -1.41 30.13
C ALA A 12 25.62 -2.77 30.71
N GLU A 13 26.31 -3.86 30.36
CA GLU A 13 26.13 -5.19 30.96
C GLU A 13 26.50 -5.21 32.44
N GLN A 14 27.58 -4.54 32.85
CA GLN A 14 27.92 -4.39 34.27
C GLN A 14 26.85 -3.61 35.04
N ILE A 15 26.29 -2.56 34.46
CA ILE A 15 25.18 -1.81 35.06
C ILE A 15 23.99 -2.76 35.26
N MET A 16 23.57 -3.44 34.19
CA MET A 16 22.46 -4.39 34.18
C MET A 16 22.64 -5.53 35.20
N ALA A 17 23.87 -6.01 35.42
CA ALA A 17 24.18 -7.06 36.37
C ALA A 17 24.12 -6.62 37.84
N HIS A 18 24.25 -5.32 38.14
CA HIS A 18 24.35 -4.79 39.51
C HIS A 18 23.28 -3.72 39.83
N PRO A 19 21.98 -4.04 39.76
CA PRO A 19 20.90 -3.06 39.80
C PRO A 19 20.77 -2.25 41.09
N GLN A 20 21.32 -2.75 42.21
CA GLN A 20 21.20 -2.12 43.53
C GLN A 20 22.33 -1.13 43.86
N GLN A 21 23.51 -1.29 43.27
CA GLN A 21 24.69 -0.46 43.54
C GLN A 21 25.54 -0.34 42.28
N VAL A 22 25.09 0.51 41.35
CA VAL A 22 25.88 0.88 40.17
C VAL A 22 26.76 2.07 40.52
N PRO A 23 28.11 1.95 40.48
CA PRO A 23 28.98 3.10 40.66
C PRO A 23 28.70 4.19 39.63
N GLN A 24 28.53 5.44 40.07
CA GLN A 24 28.30 6.57 39.16
C GLN A 24 29.43 6.75 38.13
N LYS A 25 30.63 6.27 38.45
CA LYS A 25 31.77 6.19 37.52
C LYS A 25 31.48 5.35 36.26
N LEU A 26 30.65 4.30 36.36
CA LEU A 26 30.26 3.49 35.18
C LEU A 26 29.35 4.27 34.23
N ILE A 27 28.41 5.06 34.76
CA ILE A 27 27.54 5.92 33.95
C ILE A 27 28.36 6.98 33.22
N LEU A 28 29.32 7.60 33.92
CA LEU A 28 30.26 8.55 33.31
C LEU A 28 31.12 7.89 32.22
N ALA A 29 31.59 6.66 32.46
CA ALA A 29 32.37 5.91 31.47
C ALA A 29 31.56 5.60 30.20
N ILE A 30 30.28 5.20 30.33
CA ILE A 30 29.39 5.03 29.16
C ILE A 30 29.26 6.34 28.40
N ARG A 31 29.05 7.46 29.09
CA ARG A 31 28.90 8.76 28.43
C ARG A 31 30.14 9.14 27.63
N GLN A 32 31.32 8.99 28.23
CA GLN A 32 32.59 9.28 27.56
C GLN A 32 32.80 8.40 26.33
N GLU A 33 32.51 7.10 26.42
CA GLU A 33 32.65 6.19 25.28
C GLU A 33 31.58 6.43 24.20
N CYS A 34 30.37 6.84 24.56
CA CYS A 34 29.37 7.29 23.59
C CYS A 34 29.84 8.53 22.83
N ASP A 35 30.45 9.52 23.49
CA ASP A 35 30.98 10.71 22.83
C ASP A 35 32.20 10.39 21.96
N ARG A 36 33.08 9.49 22.42
CA ARG A 36 34.16 8.95 21.60
C ARG A 36 33.61 8.25 20.35
N PHE A 37 32.55 7.47 20.50
CA PHE A 37 31.90 6.79 19.39
C PHE A 37 31.31 7.75 18.36
N ARG A 38 30.72 8.89 18.79
CA ARG A 38 30.26 9.95 17.86
C ARG A 38 31.40 10.48 16.98
N THR A 39 32.56 10.68 17.59
CA THR A 39 33.76 11.16 16.88
C THR A 39 34.22 10.12 15.86
N LEU A 40 34.28 8.85 16.25
CA LEU A 40 34.64 7.74 15.35
C LEU A 40 33.67 7.60 14.17
N LEU A 41 32.36 7.73 14.37
CA LEU A 41 31.40 7.71 13.27
C LEU A 41 31.64 8.85 12.28
N SER A 42 32.03 10.03 12.78
CA SER A 42 32.34 11.17 11.92
C SER A 42 33.63 10.93 11.13
N GLU A 43 34.64 10.30 11.73
CA GLU A 43 35.88 9.89 11.05
C GLU A 43 35.64 8.81 9.98
N MET A 44 34.71 7.88 10.21
CA MET A 44 34.35 6.84 9.24
C MET A 44 33.87 7.42 7.91
N LEU A 45 33.12 8.52 7.96
CA LEU A 45 32.63 9.23 6.78
C LEU A 45 33.75 9.76 5.88
N PHE A 46 34.90 10.10 6.45
CA PHE A 46 36.06 10.61 5.72
C PHE A 46 37.06 9.52 5.32
N THR A 47 37.01 8.36 5.97
CA THR A 47 38.01 7.29 5.80
C THR A 47 37.54 6.14 4.93
N ILE A 48 36.23 5.88 4.87
CA ILE A 48 35.66 4.81 4.04
C ILE A 48 35.14 5.42 2.74
N GLU A 49 35.92 5.27 1.66
CA GLU A 49 35.54 5.77 0.33
C GLU A 49 34.42 4.95 -0.33
N ASP A 50 34.36 3.65 -0.04
CA ASP A 50 33.33 2.76 -0.56
C ASP A 50 32.01 2.95 0.20
N ASN A 51 31.04 3.59 -0.47
CA ASN A 51 29.72 3.89 0.08
C ASN A 51 28.96 2.64 0.55
N GLN A 52 29.12 1.49 -0.12
CA GLN A 52 28.44 0.26 0.30
C GLN A 52 29.03 -0.26 1.61
N ARG A 53 30.36 -0.23 1.76
CA ARG A 53 31.04 -0.60 3.01
C ARG A 53 30.70 0.37 4.14
N LEU A 54 30.61 1.67 3.85
CA LEU A 54 30.22 2.70 4.81
C LEU A 54 28.80 2.42 5.36
N CYS A 55 27.82 2.24 4.46
CA CYS A 55 26.44 1.92 4.81
C CYS A 55 26.36 0.65 5.67
N LEU A 56 27.02 -0.44 5.26
CA LEU A 56 27.04 -1.69 6.01
C LEU A 56 27.64 -1.51 7.41
N ALA A 57 28.76 -0.79 7.52
CA ALA A 57 29.41 -0.55 8.80
C ALA A 57 28.49 0.25 9.75
N PHE A 58 27.86 1.32 9.26
CA PHE A 58 26.89 2.10 10.04
C PHE A 58 25.68 1.28 10.46
N GLN A 59 25.14 0.44 9.57
CA GLN A 59 24.01 -0.44 9.87
C GLN A 59 24.33 -1.45 10.98
N ILE A 60 25.51 -2.08 10.92
CA ILE A 60 25.96 -3.01 11.98
C ILE A 60 26.05 -2.28 13.31
N GLN A 61 26.73 -1.12 13.35
CA GLN A 61 26.90 -0.35 14.58
C GLN A 61 25.56 0.12 15.16
N TYR A 62 24.66 0.63 14.31
CA TYR A 62 23.34 1.09 14.73
C TYR A 62 22.47 -0.06 15.24
N ARG A 63 22.51 -1.24 14.61
CA ARG A 63 21.79 -2.43 15.06
C ARG A 63 22.27 -2.88 16.45
N GLU A 64 23.57 -2.86 16.68
CA GLU A 64 24.16 -3.24 17.95
C GLU A 64 23.82 -2.26 19.09
N LEU A 65 23.83 -0.95 18.81
CA LEU A 65 23.36 0.06 19.76
C LEU A 65 21.87 -0.07 20.04
N THR A 66 21.07 -0.35 19.00
CA THR A 66 19.63 -0.59 19.13
C THR A 66 19.34 -1.81 20.01
N ALA A 67 20.06 -2.92 19.80
CA ALA A 67 19.94 -4.11 20.63
C ALA A 67 20.29 -3.81 22.10
N LEU A 68 21.36 -3.04 22.33
CA LEU A 68 21.77 -2.65 23.69
C LEU A 68 20.71 -1.76 24.35
N ALA A 69 20.21 -0.75 23.65
CA ALA A 69 19.21 0.17 24.18
C ALA A 69 17.89 -0.57 24.48
N ASN A 70 17.52 -1.56 23.66
CA ASN A 70 16.37 -2.41 23.94
C ASN A 70 16.56 -3.25 25.22
N LYS A 71 17.75 -3.82 25.45
CA LYS A 71 18.06 -4.54 26.70
C LYS A 71 17.95 -3.62 27.92
N LEU A 72 18.58 -2.45 27.85
CA LEU A 72 18.52 -1.43 28.92
C LEU A 72 17.10 -0.99 29.20
N PHE A 73 16.29 -0.78 28.15
CA PHE A 73 14.88 -0.41 28.29
C PHE A 73 14.04 -1.48 28.99
N LEU A 74 14.22 -2.75 28.62
CA LEU A 74 13.48 -3.85 29.24
C LEU A 74 13.82 -4.05 30.72
N GLN A 75 15.03 -3.68 31.13
CA GLN A 75 15.46 -3.74 32.53
C GLN A 75 15.22 -2.43 33.29
N SER A 76 14.94 -1.34 32.59
CA SER A 76 14.67 -0.04 33.22
C SER A 76 13.34 -0.08 33.98
N SER A 77 13.43 -0.09 35.30
CA SER A 77 12.29 0.06 36.20
C SER A 77 12.36 1.41 36.92
N PRO A 78 11.26 1.93 37.49
CA PRO A 78 11.29 3.14 38.31
C PRO A 78 12.27 3.06 39.49
N SER A 79 12.56 1.84 39.96
CA SER A 79 13.53 1.57 41.03
C SER A 79 14.98 1.47 40.54
N PHE A 80 15.23 1.34 39.23
CA PHE A 80 16.56 1.16 38.66
C PHE A 80 17.03 2.40 37.89
N LYS A 81 17.29 3.49 38.63
CA LYS A 81 17.68 4.80 38.07
C LYS A 81 18.92 4.73 37.18
N SER A 82 19.94 3.97 37.57
CA SER A 82 21.18 3.89 36.79
C SER A 82 20.98 3.26 35.41
N ALA A 83 20.10 2.27 35.26
CA ALA A 83 19.74 1.74 33.93
C ALA A 83 18.97 2.77 33.10
N GLN A 84 18.10 3.57 33.71
CA GLN A 84 17.43 4.68 33.02
C GLN A 84 18.43 5.74 32.53
N GLU A 85 19.39 6.12 33.37
CA GLU A 85 20.45 7.06 32.99
C GLU A 85 21.31 6.50 31.85
N ALA A 86 21.74 5.23 31.94
CA ALA A 86 22.48 4.58 30.87
C ALA A 86 21.68 4.51 29.57
N LEU A 87 20.38 4.16 29.65
CA LEU A 87 19.47 4.16 28.51
C LEU A 87 19.38 5.55 27.87
N GLN A 88 19.25 6.62 28.66
CA GLN A 88 19.18 7.99 28.14
C GLN A 88 20.45 8.38 27.39
N VAL A 89 21.63 7.98 27.88
CA VAL A 89 22.91 8.25 27.22
C VAL A 89 22.98 7.51 25.87
N VAL A 90 22.67 6.21 25.84
CA VAL A 90 22.67 5.41 24.61
C VAL A 90 21.59 5.89 23.63
N ALA A 91 20.40 6.26 24.11
CA ALA A 91 19.32 6.82 23.30
C ALA A 91 19.71 8.17 22.67
N SER A 92 20.45 9.01 23.39
CA SER A 92 21.01 10.27 22.85
C SER A 92 22.00 10.01 21.72
N LEU A 93 22.82 8.96 21.83
CA LEU A 93 23.72 8.54 20.75
C LEU A 93 22.93 8.03 19.53
N LEU A 94 21.93 7.17 19.73
CA LEU A 94 21.08 6.66 18.65
C LEU A 94 20.36 7.79 17.90
N ARG A 95 19.75 8.73 18.62
CA ARG A 95 19.10 9.91 18.01
C ARG A 95 20.08 10.75 17.21
N PHE A 96 21.31 10.93 17.70
CA PHE A 96 22.35 11.62 16.94
C PHE A 96 22.64 10.90 15.61
N ILE A 97 22.74 9.57 15.63
CA ILE A 97 22.97 8.77 14.42
C ILE A 97 21.79 8.88 13.45
N GLU A 98 20.56 8.75 13.96
CA GLU A 98 19.34 8.87 13.15
C GLU A 98 19.24 10.25 12.48
N VAL A 99 19.53 11.33 13.20
CA VAL A 99 19.43 12.69 12.66
C VAL A 99 20.54 12.99 11.66
N ARG A 100 21.79 12.61 11.95
CA ARG A 100 22.96 12.96 11.12
C ARG A 100 23.16 12.01 9.93
N TYR A 101 22.78 10.75 10.09
CA TYR A 101 23.19 9.67 9.19
C TYR A 101 22.00 8.82 8.70
N ALA A 102 20.78 9.37 8.71
CA ALA A 102 19.55 8.72 8.23
C ALA A 102 19.70 8.06 6.85
N GLU A 103 20.38 8.74 5.93
CA GLU A 103 20.55 8.26 4.55
C GLU A 103 21.53 7.08 4.46
N ILE A 104 22.50 7.01 5.38
CA ILE A 104 23.55 5.97 5.42
C ILE A 104 23.02 4.71 6.11
N ILE A 105 22.29 4.85 7.22
CA ILE A 105 21.71 3.69 7.93
C ILE A 105 20.62 3.00 7.09
N GLY A 106 19.98 3.71 6.16
CA GLY A 106 18.95 3.18 5.29
C GLY A 106 17.57 3.09 5.95
N LYS A 107 16.55 2.89 5.11
CA LYS A 107 15.12 2.99 5.50
C LYS A 107 14.56 1.72 6.15
N ASN A 108 15.19 0.57 5.94
CA ASN A 108 14.72 -0.73 6.43
C ASN A 108 15.30 -1.08 7.81
N THR A 109 16.03 -0.16 8.42
CA THR A 109 16.72 -0.40 9.68
C THR A 109 15.73 -0.31 10.84
N ALA A 110 15.70 -1.32 11.69
CA ALA A 110 14.77 -1.41 12.81
C ALA A 110 15.04 -0.32 13.85
N VAL A 111 13.96 0.29 14.35
CA VAL A 111 14.04 1.34 15.38
C VAL A 111 13.97 0.72 16.78
N CYS A 112 14.53 1.40 17.77
CA CYS A 112 14.47 0.97 19.17
C CYS A 112 13.03 0.86 19.71
N LEU A 113 12.80 -0.14 20.58
CA LEU A 113 11.49 -0.45 21.18
C LEU A 113 10.90 0.73 21.96
N PHE A 114 11.72 1.46 22.72
CA PHE A 114 11.23 2.61 23.48
C PHE A 114 10.76 3.76 22.56
N THR A 115 11.45 3.95 21.43
CA THR A 115 11.07 4.92 20.39
C THR A 115 9.76 4.49 19.73
N VAL A 116 9.63 3.20 19.35
CA VAL A 116 8.38 2.64 18.80
C VAL A 116 7.21 2.82 19.77
N LYS A 117 7.41 2.53 21.07
CA LYS A 117 6.38 2.73 22.10
C LYS A 117 5.99 4.20 22.26
N GLY A 118 6.96 5.11 22.25
CA GLY A 118 6.72 6.55 22.30
C GLY A 118 5.89 7.03 21.11
N ILE A 119 6.34 6.72 19.90
CA ILE A 119 5.64 7.09 18.65
C ILE A 119 4.24 6.47 18.61
N SER A 120 4.09 5.20 18.99
CA SER A 120 2.78 4.54 19.02
C SER A 120 1.80 5.31 19.91
N LYS A 121 2.22 5.72 21.11
CA LYS A 121 1.39 6.53 22.01
C LYS A 121 1.02 7.88 21.38
N ASP A 122 1.98 8.58 20.80
CA ASP A 122 1.77 9.90 20.19
C ASP A 122 0.83 9.82 18.98
N ILE A 123 1.00 8.80 18.13
CA ILE A 123 0.15 8.56 16.97
C ILE A 123 -1.25 8.12 17.39
N SER A 124 -1.41 7.25 18.38
CA SER A 124 -2.73 6.86 18.88
C SER A 124 -3.52 8.07 19.41
N ALA A 125 -2.86 8.96 20.17
CA ALA A 125 -3.48 10.19 20.66
C ALA A 125 -3.86 11.14 19.51
N LEU A 126 -2.98 11.30 18.52
CA LEU A 126 -3.26 12.10 17.33
C LEU A 126 -4.43 11.52 16.53
N ASN A 127 -4.46 10.20 16.31
CA ASN A 127 -5.46 9.51 15.52
C ASN A 127 -6.86 9.65 16.08
N GLN A 128 -7.00 9.62 17.41
CA GLN A 128 -8.29 9.84 18.06
C GLN A 128 -8.89 11.20 17.69
N ASN A 129 -8.07 12.26 17.73
CA ASN A 129 -8.49 13.61 17.34
C ASN A 129 -8.77 13.72 15.84
N LEU A 130 -7.90 13.16 15.00
CA LEU A 130 -8.06 13.18 13.55
C LEU A 130 -9.33 12.44 13.10
N LYS A 131 -9.65 11.31 13.72
CA LYS A 131 -10.83 10.51 13.37
C LYS A 131 -12.12 11.32 13.55
N ASN A 132 -12.27 12.01 14.68
CA ASN A 132 -13.44 12.84 14.95
C ASN A 132 -13.52 14.02 13.98
N ALA A 133 -12.42 14.77 13.82
CA ALA A 133 -12.39 15.95 12.95
C ALA A 133 -12.63 15.61 11.46
N LEU A 134 -12.17 14.45 10.99
CA LEU A 134 -12.43 14.01 9.62
C LEU A 134 -13.86 13.44 9.45
N ALA A 135 -14.43 12.82 10.49
CA ALA A 135 -15.82 12.37 10.46
C ALA A 135 -16.80 13.55 10.41
N GLU A 136 -16.57 14.61 11.20
CA GLU A 136 -17.36 15.86 11.15
C GLU A 136 -17.34 16.53 9.77
N LYS A 137 -16.30 16.27 8.99
CA LYS A 137 -16.15 16.72 7.60
C LYS A 137 -16.85 15.83 6.57
N GLY A 138 -17.54 14.78 7.00
CA GLY A 138 -18.23 13.84 6.10
C GLY A 138 -17.28 12.92 5.33
N VAL A 139 -16.06 12.67 5.83
CA VAL A 139 -15.22 11.61 5.28
C VAL A 139 -15.86 10.26 5.58
N SER A 140 -15.92 9.38 4.57
CA SER A 140 -16.52 8.04 4.67
C SER A 140 -15.94 7.27 5.85
N GLU A 141 -16.82 6.70 6.68
CA GLU A 141 -16.42 5.87 7.82
C GLU A 141 -15.53 4.69 7.39
N THR A 142 -15.84 4.06 6.26
CA THR A 142 -15.02 2.95 5.73
C THR A 142 -13.62 3.42 5.36
N LEU A 143 -13.47 4.62 4.79
CA LEU A 143 -12.16 5.19 4.48
C LEU A 143 -11.37 5.51 5.75
N LEU A 144 -12.02 6.12 6.75
CA LEU A 144 -11.39 6.40 8.04
C LEU A 144 -10.97 5.10 8.74
N PHE A 145 -11.81 4.07 8.71
CA PHE A 145 -11.49 2.77 9.27
C PHE A 145 -10.23 2.18 8.63
N GLN A 146 -10.13 2.14 7.29
CA GLN A 146 -8.93 1.60 6.63
C GLN A 146 -7.68 2.43 6.93
N LEU A 147 -7.79 3.76 6.95
CA LEU A 147 -6.68 4.67 7.24
C LEU A 147 -6.10 4.42 8.64
N PHE A 148 -6.95 4.45 9.66
CA PHE A 148 -6.48 4.34 11.05
C PHE A 148 -6.12 2.90 11.42
N LYS A 149 -6.85 1.91 10.90
CA LYS A 149 -6.45 0.51 11.05
C LYS A 149 -5.04 0.26 10.50
N ALA A 150 -4.72 0.81 9.33
CA ALA A 150 -3.38 0.69 8.75
C ALA A 150 -2.30 1.36 9.61
N GLN A 151 -2.60 2.47 10.29
CA GLN A 151 -1.65 3.08 11.21
C GLN A 151 -1.48 2.24 12.49
N ASP A 152 -2.55 1.66 13.02
CA ASP A 152 -2.48 0.74 14.17
C ASP A 152 -1.69 -0.54 13.79
N ASP A 153 -1.86 -1.03 12.56
CA ASP A 153 -1.15 -2.20 12.02
C ASP A 153 0.37 -2.01 12.03
N LEU A 154 0.89 -0.78 11.97
CA LEU A 154 2.34 -0.50 12.05
C LEU A 154 2.93 -0.86 13.41
N PHE A 155 2.12 -0.82 14.48
CA PHE A 155 2.57 -1.00 15.85
C PHE A 155 2.15 -2.35 16.46
N ARG A 156 1.57 -3.25 15.65
CA ARG A 156 1.24 -4.60 16.11
C ARG A 156 2.47 -5.33 16.62
N GLU A 157 2.30 -6.04 17.73
CA GLU A 157 3.32 -6.93 18.25
C GLU A 157 3.67 -8.00 17.20
N ASN A 158 4.97 -8.30 17.09
CA ASN A 158 5.50 -9.29 16.15
C ASN A 158 5.19 -9.01 14.66
N ARG A 159 4.90 -7.76 14.28
CA ARG A 159 4.78 -7.35 12.88
C ARG A 159 6.07 -7.66 12.11
N TYR A 160 5.92 -8.26 10.93
CA TYR A 160 6.99 -8.40 9.94
C TYR A 160 6.61 -7.65 8.65
N PRO A 161 7.52 -6.83 8.07
CA PRO A 161 8.78 -6.37 8.67
C PRO A 161 8.56 -5.57 9.95
N THR A 162 9.57 -5.50 10.82
CA THR A 162 9.52 -4.70 12.04
C THR A 162 9.43 -3.21 11.73
N PHE A 163 8.99 -2.41 12.70
CA PHE A 163 8.93 -0.96 12.57
C PHE A 163 10.33 -0.38 12.31
N SER A 164 10.47 0.33 11.19
CA SER A 164 11.76 0.79 10.65
C SER A 164 11.88 2.31 10.63
N THR A 165 13.11 2.80 10.40
CA THR A 165 13.41 4.24 10.22
C THR A 165 12.60 4.84 9.07
N GLY A 166 12.32 4.08 8.02
CA GLY A 166 11.43 4.49 6.94
C GLY A 166 9.98 4.63 7.37
N ASN A 167 9.48 3.75 8.25
CA ASN A 167 8.13 3.90 8.84
C ASN A 167 8.04 5.15 9.73
N LEU A 168 9.08 5.43 10.52
CA LEU A 168 9.17 6.66 11.31
C LEU A 168 9.09 7.91 10.43
N ARG A 169 9.99 8.02 9.44
CA ARG A 169 10.03 9.13 8.49
C ARG A 169 8.70 9.27 7.73
N TYR A 170 8.06 8.15 7.41
CA TYR A 170 6.76 8.13 6.76
C TYR A 170 5.68 8.78 7.62
N LEU A 171 5.58 8.40 8.89
CA LEU A 171 4.61 8.98 9.83
C LEU A 171 4.90 10.45 10.11
N GLU A 172 6.16 10.84 10.29
CA GLU A 172 6.58 12.25 10.45
C GLU A 172 6.15 13.11 9.26
N THR A 173 6.08 12.52 8.06
CA THR A 173 5.70 13.21 6.84
C THR A 173 4.19 13.24 6.62
N LEU A 174 3.49 12.11 6.86
CA LEU A 174 2.06 11.96 6.60
C LEU A 174 1.19 12.61 7.68
N SER A 175 1.51 12.40 8.96
CA SER A 175 0.68 12.83 10.09
C SER A 175 0.41 14.34 10.10
N PRO A 176 1.40 15.22 9.85
CA PRO A 176 1.13 16.66 9.74
C PRO A 176 0.19 17.02 8.59
N GLN A 177 0.15 16.23 7.52
CA GLN A 177 -0.68 16.50 6.34
C GLN A 177 -2.12 16.06 6.59
N LEU A 178 -2.33 14.95 7.29
CA LEU A 178 -3.66 14.58 7.80
C LEU A 178 -4.18 15.64 8.77
N ASN A 179 -3.33 16.14 9.66
CA ASN A 179 -3.70 17.23 10.57
C ASN A 179 -4.06 18.52 9.83
N LYS A 180 -3.29 18.90 8.81
CA LYS A 180 -3.64 20.05 7.94
C LYS A 180 -5.00 19.86 7.27
N ILE A 181 -5.32 18.66 6.80
CA ILE A 181 -6.65 18.38 6.25
C ILE A 181 -7.71 18.49 7.34
N ALA A 182 -7.50 17.91 8.52
CA ALA A 182 -8.46 17.99 9.63
C ALA A 182 -8.74 19.44 10.05
N SER A 183 -7.73 20.31 10.10
CA SER A 183 -7.89 21.71 10.50
C SER A 183 -8.37 22.68 9.40
N ASP A 184 -8.39 22.28 8.12
CA ASP A 184 -8.76 23.18 7.01
C ASP A 184 -10.27 23.46 6.99
N LYS A 185 -10.68 24.72 7.23
CA LYS A 185 -12.10 25.09 7.39
C LYS A 185 -12.89 25.25 6.08
N ARG A 186 -12.25 25.15 4.92
CA ARG A 186 -12.90 25.38 3.62
C ARG A 186 -13.81 24.23 3.23
N GLU A 187 -14.93 24.51 2.58
CA GLU A 187 -15.80 23.48 2.03
C GLU A 187 -15.16 22.81 0.79
N LYS A 188 -15.01 21.48 0.83
CA LYS A 188 -14.36 20.67 -0.20
C LYS A 188 -14.93 19.26 -0.18
N ASP A 189 -14.76 18.53 -1.29
CA ASP A 189 -14.90 17.07 -1.29
C ASP A 189 -13.73 16.43 -0.54
N TRP A 190 -13.94 16.19 0.76
CA TRP A 190 -12.92 15.65 1.66
C TRP A 190 -12.58 14.19 1.35
N ASN A 191 -13.52 13.39 0.86
CA ASN A 191 -13.26 12.01 0.43
C ASN A 191 -12.25 12.00 -0.73
N LYS A 192 -12.48 12.85 -1.74
CA LYS A 192 -11.55 13.03 -2.85
C LYS A 192 -10.19 13.55 -2.38
N LYS A 193 -10.16 14.50 -1.44
CA LYS A 193 -8.90 15.06 -0.92
C LYS A 193 -8.08 14.06 -0.11
N ILE A 194 -8.71 13.25 0.74
CA ILE A 194 -8.02 12.17 1.47
C ILE A 194 -7.48 11.14 0.48
N ARG A 195 -8.26 10.72 -0.53
CA ARG A 195 -7.77 9.81 -1.58
C ARG A 195 -6.55 10.34 -2.31
N GLN A 196 -6.60 11.60 -2.75
CA GLN A 196 -5.47 12.26 -3.40
C GLN A 196 -4.24 12.31 -2.49
N LEU A 197 -4.44 12.56 -1.20
CA LEU A 197 -3.36 12.55 -0.21
C LEU A 197 -2.77 11.14 -0.06
N LEU A 198 -3.59 10.11 0.14
CA LEU A 198 -3.10 8.74 0.29
C LEU A 198 -2.35 8.24 -0.95
N LEU A 199 -2.77 8.64 -2.15
CA LEU A 199 -2.02 8.36 -3.38
C LEU A 199 -0.71 9.15 -3.47
N LYS A 200 -0.76 10.46 -3.23
CA LYS A 200 0.42 11.35 -3.29
C LYS A 200 1.52 10.91 -2.33
N TYR A 201 1.15 10.50 -1.14
CA TYR A 201 2.10 10.05 -0.11
C TYR A 201 2.37 8.54 -0.16
N ASN A 202 1.83 7.82 -1.16
CA ASN A 202 2.02 6.38 -1.34
C ASN A 202 1.65 5.54 -0.11
N PHE A 203 0.41 5.69 0.37
CA PHE A 203 -0.18 4.88 1.43
C PHE A 203 -0.59 3.50 0.90
N ASN A 204 0.38 2.70 0.47
CA ASN A 204 0.22 1.38 -0.16
C ASN A 204 -0.16 0.24 0.82
N HIS A 205 -1.04 0.51 1.78
CA HIS A 205 -1.65 -0.53 2.60
C HIS A 205 -2.73 -1.27 1.80
N MET A 206 -2.71 -2.61 1.84
CA MET A 206 -3.63 -3.46 1.07
C MET A 206 -5.11 -3.23 1.36
N GLY A 207 -5.47 -2.89 2.60
CA GLY A 207 -6.86 -2.57 2.97
C GLY A 207 -7.37 -1.31 2.28
N VAL A 208 -6.50 -0.29 2.14
CA VAL A 208 -6.80 0.95 1.40
C VAL A 208 -6.89 0.67 -0.09
N TYR A 209 -5.95 -0.11 -0.65
CA TYR A 209 -6.00 -0.54 -2.05
C TYR A 209 -7.33 -1.26 -2.37
N ASN A 210 -7.69 -2.30 -1.62
CA ASN A 210 -8.91 -3.08 -1.83
C ASN A 210 -10.19 -2.25 -1.67
N PHE A 211 -10.14 -1.19 -0.85
CA PHE A 211 -11.26 -0.26 -0.71
C PHE A 211 -11.39 0.63 -1.96
N PHE A 212 -10.29 1.18 -2.46
CA PHE A 212 -10.28 2.02 -3.66
C PHE A 212 -10.63 1.23 -4.93
N GLU A 213 -10.12 0.00 -5.04
CA GLU A 213 -10.45 -0.94 -6.10
C GLU A 213 -11.97 -1.17 -6.18
N ARG A 214 -12.57 -1.65 -5.08
CA ARG A 214 -14.01 -1.93 -5.02
C ARG A 214 -14.87 -0.71 -5.30
N GLU A 215 -14.50 0.44 -4.74
CA GLU A 215 -15.27 1.66 -4.99
C GLU A 215 -15.17 2.12 -6.45
N ASN A 216 -13.97 2.06 -7.05
CA ASN A 216 -13.81 2.39 -8.46
C ASN A 216 -14.60 1.42 -9.34
N GLN A 217 -14.54 0.11 -9.06
CA GLN A 217 -15.32 -0.89 -9.79
C GLN A 217 -16.83 -0.61 -9.69
N GLN A 218 -17.35 -0.37 -8.48
CA GLN A 218 -18.76 -0.04 -8.29
C GLN A 218 -19.18 1.20 -9.08
N GLN A 219 -18.37 2.27 -9.02
CA GLN A 219 -18.67 3.51 -9.74
C GLN A 219 -18.59 3.36 -11.25
N ILE A 220 -17.69 2.52 -11.77
CA ILE A 220 -17.62 2.21 -13.19
C ILE A 220 -18.87 1.42 -13.61
N MET A 221 -19.26 0.40 -12.83
CA MET A 221 -20.40 -0.47 -13.13
C MET A 221 -21.77 0.21 -13.00
N GLN A 222 -21.85 1.38 -12.36
CA GLN A 222 -23.04 2.24 -12.37
C GLN A 222 -23.35 2.85 -13.75
N GLY A 223 -22.42 2.80 -14.70
CA GLY A 223 -22.67 3.23 -16.07
C GLY A 223 -23.77 2.39 -16.73
N ARG A 224 -24.74 3.05 -17.38
CA ARG A 224 -25.96 2.40 -17.92
C ARG A 224 -25.66 1.46 -19.09
N ASN A 225 -24.56 1.69 -19.79
CA ASN A 225 -24.12 0.91 -20.94
C ASN A 225 -22.59 0.87 -21.02
N ALA A 226 -22.05 -0.01 -21.86
CA ALA A 226 -20.61 -0.20 -22.02
C ALA A 226 -19.84 1.09 -22.38
N THR A 227 -20.45 1.98 -23.17
CA THR A 227 -19.84 3.27 -23.55
C THR A 227 -19.70 4.20 -22.33
N GLU A 228 -20.74 4.28 -21.50
CA GLU A 228 -20.70 5.07 -20.28
C GLU A 228 -19.72 4.49 -19.25
N GLN A 229 -19.71 3.17 -19.09
CA GLN A 229 -18.75 2.48 -18.21
C GLN A 229 -17.30 2.76 -18.64
N ARG A 230 -16.99 2.68 -19.95
CA ARG A 230 -15.67 3.05 -20.50
C ARG A 230 -15.31 4.51 -20.25
N ARG A 231 -16.26 5.43 -20.43
CA ARG A 231 -16.04 6.86 -20.14
C ARG A 231 -15.71 7.08 -18.66
N LEU A 232 -16.40 6.38 -17.76
CA LEU A 232 -16.13 6.44 -16.32
C LEU A 232 -14.75 5.85 -16.00
N LEU A 233 -14.42 4.70 -16.57
CA LEU A 233 -13.09 4.09 -16.44
C LEU A 233 -11.97 5.02 -16.89
N TYR A 234 -12.10 5.62 -18.08
CA TYR A 234 -11.13 6.58 -18.60
C TYR A 234 -10.95 7.79 -17.67
N LYS A 235 -12.05 8.35 -17.14
CA LYS A 235 -11.99 9.43 -16.15
C LYS A 235 -11.26 9.00 -14.88
N LYS A 236 -11.44 7.76 -14.43
CA LYS A 236 -10.76 7.21 -13.26
C LYS A 236 -9.27 7.05 -13.50
N VAL A 237 -8.87 6.43 -14.60
CA VAL A 237 -7.47 6.30 -15.02
C VAL A 237 -6.80 7.67 -15.02
N LEU A 238 -7.36 8.63 -15.75
CA LEU A 238 -6.80 9.99 -15.84
C LEU A 238 -6.66 10.65 -14.46
N SER A 239 -7.67 10.50 -13.60
CA SER A 239 -7.65 11.09 -12.26
C SER A 239 -6.55 10.53 -11.36
N VAL A 240 -6.19 9.26 -11.54
CA VAL A 240 -5.11 8.60 -10.79
C VAL A 240 -3.75 8.92 -11.42
N GLU A 241 -3.64 8.90 -12.75
CA GLU A 241 -2.40 9.19 -13.48
C GLU A 241 -1.85 10.60 -13.19
N GLN A 242 -2.73 11.59 -13.09
CA GLN A 242 -2.37 12.99 -12.82
C GLN A 242 -1.78 13.23 -11.43
N ILE A 243 -1.93 12.28 -10.49
CA ILE A 243 -1.40 12.44 -9.14
C ILE A 243 0.11 12.20 -9.14
N GLN A 244 0.88 13.24 -8.83
CA GLN A 244 2.32 13.14 -8.64
C GLN A 244 2.62 12.58 -7.25
N VAL A 245 3.20 11.37 -7.22
CA VAL A 245 3.61 10.69 -6.00
C VAL A 245 4.93 11.29 -5.51
N LEU A 246 5.07 11.45 -4.19
CA LEU A 246 6.33 11.87 -3.60
C LEU A 246 7.37 10.75 -3.76
N PRO A 247 8.54 11.04 -4.36
CA PRO A 247 9.57 10.03 -4.53
C PRO A 247 10.08 9.56 -3.17
N ASN A 248 10.53 8.31 -3.11
CA ASN A 248 11.25 7.76 -1.97
C ASN A 248 10.45 7.66 -0.64
N LEU A 249 9.12 7.80 -0.70
CA LEU A 249 8.21 7.73 0.43
C LEU A 249 7.13 6.65 0.18
N SER A 250 6.99 5.71 1.10
CA SER A 250 5.98 4.63 1.02
C SER A 250 5.57 4.19 2.42
N TYR A 251 4.30 3.83 2.61
CA TYR A 251 3.82 3.24 3.87
C TYR A 251 4.49 1.88 4.12
N ASP A 252 4.48 1.02 3.11
CA ASP A 252 5.22 -0.23 3.02
C ASP A 252 6.35 -0.06 2.01
N LEU A 253 7.58 -0.22 2.50
CA LEU A 253 8.81 -0.04 1.72
C LEU A 253 9.07 -1.20 0.76
N ASN A 254 8.43 -2.35 0.97
CA ASN A 254 8.66 -3.57 0.20
C ASN A 254 7.54 -3.88 -0.80
N ALA A 255 6.44 -3.13 -0.75
CA ALA A 255 5.31 -3.30 -1.65
C ALA A 255 5.34 -2.30 -2.81
N ASP A 256 4.66 -2.65 -3.89
CA ASP A 256 4.40 -1.74 -5.01
C ASP A 256 3.67 -0.47 -4.53
N GLY A 257 3.80 0.61 -5.30
CA GLY A 257 3.13 1.86 -4.98
C GLY A 257 1.62 1.79 -5.20
N LEU A 258 0.86 2.48 -4.35
CA LEU A 258 -0.61 2.45 -4.37
C LEU A 258 -1.15 2.93 -5.72
N LYS A 259 -0.52 3.97 -6.29
CA LYS A 259 -0.91 4.53 -7.58
C LYS A 259 -0.73 3.49 -8.68
N GLU A 260 0.44 2.85 -8.72
CA GLU A 260 0.82 1.85 -9.71
C GLU A 260 -0.11 0.64 -9.64
N MET A 261 -0.40 0.15 -8.43
CA MET A 261 -1.34 -0.94 -8.21
C MET A 261 -2.74 -0.62 -8.74
N LEU A 262 -3.27 0.57 -8.46
CA LEU A 262 -4.59 0.98 -8.95
C LEU A 262 -4.63 1.18 -10.46
N LEU A 263 -3.59 1.78 -11.04
CA LEU A 263 -3.50 1.94 -12.50
C LEU A 263 -3.42 0.58 -13.19
N LYS A 264 -2.66 -0.36 -12.65
CA LYS A 264 -2.59 -1.73 -13.14
C LYS A 264 -3.99 -2.37 -13.13
N HIS A 265 -4.71 -2.26 -12.01
CA HIS A 265 -6.08 -2.79 -11.92
C HIS A 265 -7.02 -2.15 -12.95
N LEU A 266 -7.04 -0.81 -13.06
CA LEU A 266 -7.92 -0.10 -14.00
C LEU A 266 -7.59 -0.45 -15.46
N ARG A 267 -6.32 -0.64 -15.81
CA ARG A 267 -5.90 -1.07 -17.16
C ARG A 267 -6.31 -2.51 -17.44
N LEU A 268 -6.22 -3.41 -16.47
CA LEU A 268 -6.74 -4.78 -16.61
C LEU A 268 -8.27 -4.78 -16.82
N MET A 269 -9.01 -3.90 -16.14
CA MET A 269 -10.44 -3.71 -16.41
C MET A 269 -10.70 -3.22 -17.83
N GLU A 270 -9.89 -2.28 -18.32
CA GLU A 270 -9.98 -1.79 -19.70
C GLU A 270 -9.77 -2.90 -20.73
N GLU A 271 -8.73 -3.72 -20.54
CA GLU A 271 -8.44 -4.89 -21.36
C GLU A 271 -9.60 -5.89 -21.35
N TRP A 272 -10.14 -6.19 -20.16
CA TRP A 272 -11.28 -7.10 -20.02
C TRP A 272 -12.52 -6.59 -20.76
N MET A 273 -12.89 -5.32 -20.57
CA MET A 273 -14.00 -4.69 -21.29
C MET A 273 -13.79 -4.67 -22.80
N ASN A 274 -12.55 -4.50 -23.25
CA ASN A 274 -12.21 -4.55 -24.68
C ASN A 274 -12.33 -5.97 -25.25
N ASN A 275 -11.93 -6.98 -24.47
CA ASN A 275 -12.03 -8.37 -24.86
C ASN A 275 -13.49 -8.86 -24.87
N GLU A 276 -14.32 -8.47 -23.91
CA GLU A 276 -15.76 -8.77 -23.93
C GLU A 276 -16.46 -8.15 -25.13
N LEU A 277 -16.07 -6.95 -25.55
CA LEU A 277 -16.62 -6.34 -26.76
C LEU A 277 -16.10 -6.98 -28.04
N ARG A 278 -14.89 -7.53 -28.06
CA ARG A 278 -14.40 -8.35 -29.17
C ARG A 278 -15.12 -9.70 -29.23
N ALA A 279 -15.36 -10.33 -28.08
CA ALA A 279 -16.09 -11.59 -27.96
C ALA A 279 -17.59 -11.42 -28.27
N GLY A 280 -18.20 -10.33 -27.82
CA GLY A 280 -19.58 -9.94 -28.15
C GLY A 280 -19.76 -9.37 -29.56
N LYS A 281 -18.64 -9.02 -30.23
CA LYS A 281 -18.54 -8.78 -31.68
C LYS A 281 -17.91 -9.97 -32.42
N GLY A 282 -17.99 -11.17 -31.84
CA GLY A 282 -17.99 -12.35 -32.69
C GLY A 282 -19.28 -12.29 -33.52
N GLU A 283 -19.24 -11.64 -34.68
CA GLU A 283 -20.06 -12.12 -35.78
C GLU A 283 -19.69 -13.60 -35.89
N THR A 284 -20.56 -14.50 -35.42
CA THR A 284 -20.49 -15.89 -35.85
C THR A 284 -20.48 -15.81 -37.37
N GLU A 285 -19.35 -16.13 -38.00
CA GLU A 285 -19.24 -16.16 -39.45
C GLU A 285 -20.43 -16.97 -39.97
N LYS A 286 -21.39 -16.26 -40.57
CA LYS A 286 -22.61 -16.91 -41.01
C LYS A 286 -22.25 -17.79 -42.19
N LEU A 287 -22.70 -19.04 -42.16
CA LEU A 287 -22.60 -19.93 -43.30
C LEU A 287 -23.40 -19.29 -44.46
N ARG A 288 -22.67 -18.87 -45.51
CA ARG A 288 -23.28 -18.22 -46.67
C ARG A 288 -23.83 -19.26 -47.62
N ASN A 289 -25.14 -19.42 -47.62
CA ASN A 289 -25.83 -20.33 -48.52
C ASN A 289 -26.13 -19.63 -49.84
N ASN A 290 -25.89 -20.31 -50.96
CA ASN A 290 -26.20 -19.78 -52.31
C ASN A 290 -27.68 -19.95 -52.70
N VAL A 291 -28.55 -20.16 -51.71
CA VAL A 291 -29.98 -20.39 -51.89
C VAL A 291 -30.78 -19.21 -51.33
N SER A 292 -32.04 -19.10 -51.75
CA SER A 292 -32.97 -18.05 -51.30
C SER A 292 -33.40 -18.26 -49.84
N VAL A 293 -33.95 -17.21 -49.23
CA VAL A 293 -34.50 -17.28 -47.86
C VAL A 293 -35.62 -18.32 -47.75
N ASN A 294 -36.42 -18.51 -48.80
CA ASN A 294 -37.51 -19.49 -48.81
C ASN A 294 -37.00 -20.93 -48.84
N GLU A 295 -35.92 -21.19 -49.59
CA GLU A 295 -35.27 -22.50 -49.62
C GLU A 295 -34.60 -22.83 -48.28
N LEU A 296 -34.02 -21.82 -47.61
CA LEU A 296 -33.52 -21.98 -46.24
C LEU A 296 -34.64 -22.22 -45.22
N ALA A 297 -35.81 -21.63 -45.40
CA ALA A 297 -36.97 -21.93 -44.55
C ALA A 297 -37.39 -23.39 -44.69
N LEU A 298 -37.41 -23.92 -45.91
CA LEU A 298 -37.71 -25.34 -46.16
C LEU A 298 -36.68 -26.26 -45.50
N ASP A 299 -35.38 -25.96 -45.63
CA ASP A 299 -34.30 -26.71 -44.96
C ASP A 299 -34.44 -26.65 -43.43
N PHE A 300 -34.71 -25.47 -42.87
CA PHE A 300 -34.97 -25.29 -41.45
C PHE A 300 -36.15 -26.15 -40.96
N HIS A 301 -37.29 -26.11 -41.67
CA HIS A 301 -38.48 -26.89 -41.31
C HIS A 301 -38.22 -28.40 -41.38
N TYR A 302 -37.49 -28.85 -42.40
CA TYR A 302 -37.11 -30.25 -42.56
C TYR A 302 -36.23 -30.73 -41.39
N ARG A 303 -35.14 -30.02 -41.10
CA ARG A 303 -34.21 -30.35 -40.01
C ARG A 303 -34.85 -30.26 -38.62
N TYR A 304 -35.76 -29.31 -38.42
CA TYR A 304 -36.56 -29.24 -37.19
C TYR A 304 -37.50 -30.43 -37.05
N GLY A 305 -38.13 -30.88 -38.15
CA GLY A 305 -38.92 -32.12 -38.16
C GLY A 305 -38.10 -33.37 -37.83
N GLN A 306 -36.83 -33.40 -38.24
CA GLN A 306 -35.88 -34.47 -37.92
C GLN A 306 -35.24 -34.36 -36.52
N LYS A 307 -35.63 -33.35 -35.72
CA LYS A 307 -35.09 -33.09 -34.36
C LYS A 307 -33.57 -32.86 -34.33
N GLU A 308 -32.99 -32.29 -35.39
CA GLU A 308 -31.56 -31.96 -35.46
C GLU A 308 -31.19 -30.75 -34.59
N PHE A 309 -32.18 -30.01 -34.10
CA PHE A 309 -31.98 -28.86 -33.22
C PHE A 309 -32.17 -29.23 -31.75
N ILE A 310 -31.26 -28.76 -30.89
CA ILE A 310 -31.29 -28.96 -29.43
C ILE A 310 -32.28 -28.04 -28.69
N TYR A 311 -33.08 -27.26 -29.43
CA TYR A 311 -33.98 -26.25 -28.86
C TYR A 311 -35.38 -26.80 -28.61
N LYS A 312 -35.99 -26.38 -27.49
CA LYS A 312 -37.32 -26.87 -27.07
C LYS A 312 -38.45 -26.33 -27.93
N THR A 313 -38.28 -25.12 -28.47
CA THR A 313 -39.30 -24.47 -29.30
C THR A 313 -38.77 -24.17 -30.70
N LYS A 314 -39.68 -24.21 -31.67
CA LYS A 314 -39.39 -23.87 -33.07
C LYS A 314 -38.91 -22.42 -33.22
N LYS A 315 -39.39 -21.53 -32.35
CA LYS A 315 -39.01 -20.11 -32.33
C LYS A 315 -37.56 -19.92 -31.87
N GLU A 316 -37.13 -20.64 -30.84
CA GLU A 316 -35.72 -20.63 -30.38
C GLU A 316 -34.79 -21.23 -31.43
N ALA A 317 -35.21 -22.34 -32.07
CA ALA A 317 -34.45 -22.94 -33.16
C ALA A 317 -34.30 -21.98 -34.36
N ALA A 318 -35.37 -21.27 -34.73
CA ALA A 318 -35.34 -20.29 -35.82
C ALA A 318 -34.39 -19.12 -35.54
N LEU A 319 -34.36 -18.63 -34.29
CA LEU A 319 -33.44 -17.57 -33.87
C LEU A 319 -31.98 -18.00 -34.00
N ALA A 320 -31.65 -19.19 -33.49
CA ALA A 320 -30.29 -19.73 -33.58
C ALA A 320 -29.87 -20.04 -35.03
N PHE A 321 -30.79 -20.54 -35.85
CA PHE A 321 -30.54 -20.79 -37.27
C PHE A 321 -30.25 -19.51 -38.05
N CYS A 322 -30.98 -18.42 -37.79
CA CYS A 322 -30.77 -17.12 -38.45
C CYS A 322 -29.50 -16.39 -38.00
N GLN A 323 -29.01 -16.69 -36.79
CA GLN A 323 -27.74 -16.18 -36.28
C GLN A 323 -26.53 -16.83 -36.96
N THR A 324 -26.69 -18.04 -37.50
CA THR A 324 -25.60 -18.85 -38.05
C THR A 324 -25.62 -18.99 -39.57
N ASN A 325 -26.72 -18.62 -40.24
CA ASN A 325 -26.89 -18.77 -41.69
C ASN A 325 -27.21 -17.43 -42.38
N SER A 326 -26.67 -17.26 -43.58
CA SER A 326 -27.05 -16.20 -44.51
C SER A 326 -27.51 -16.79 -45.85
N SER A 327 -28.24 -15.97 -46.62
CA SER A 327 -28.77 -16.36 -47.92
C SER A 327 -28.00 -15.71 -49.07
N LYS A 328 -28.32 -16.10 -50.30
CA LYS A 328 -27.80 -15.42 -51.50
C LYS A 328 -28.17 -13.94 -51.55
N GLN A 329 -29.33 -13.57 -50.99
CA GLN A 329 -29.97 -12.26 -51.16
C GLN A 329 -29.72 -11.31 -49.98
N THR A 330 -29.51 -11.85 -48.78
CA THR A 330 -29.31 -11.07 -47.54
C THR A 330 -28.41 -11.82 -46.55
N ASN A 331 -27.55 -11.05 -45.88
CA ASN A 331 -26.73 -11.52 -44.76
C ASN A 331 -27.56 -11.72 -43.47
N ASP A 332 -28.65 -10.97 -43.32
CA ASP A 332 -29.55 -11.07 -42.18
C ASP A 332 -30.90 -11.63 -42.59
N ILE A 333 -31.22 -12.81 -42.04
CA ILE A 333 -32.49 -13.50 -42.24
C ILE A 333 -33.36 -13.21 -41.01
N SER A 334 -34.61 -12.81 -41.24
CA SER A 334 -35.57 -12.64 -40.15
C SER A 334 -36.05 -14.02 -39.64
N PRO A 335 -36.03 -14.26 -38.32
CA PRO A 335 -36.60 -15.48 -37.72
C PRO A 335 -38.08 -15.68 -38.07
N HIS A 336 -38.82 -14.60 -38.35
CA HIS A 336 -40.21 -14.71 -38.79
C HIS A 336 -40.34 -15.40 -40.16
N SER A 337 -39.36 -15.21 -41.05
CA SER A 337 -39.33 -15.86 -42.36
C SER A 337 -39.11 -17.37 -42.28
N MET A 338 -38.43 -17.85 -41.23
CA MET A 338 -38.22 -19.28 -40.96
C MET A 338 -39.44 -19.96 -40.30
N LEU A 339 -40.40 -19.16 -39.82
CA LEU A 339 -41.60 -19.65 -39.15
C LEU A 339 -42.84 -19.68 -40.05
N LYS A 340 -42.74 -19.06 -41.24
CA LYS A 340 -43.69 -19.23 -42.35
C LYS A 340 -43.41 -20.54 -43.05
#